data_AF-A0A388LGM3-F1
#
_entry.id   AF-A0A388LGM3-F1
#
_cell.length_a   1.000
_cell.length_b   1.000
_cell.length_c   1.000
_cell.angle_alpha   90.00
_cell.angle_beta   90.00
_cell.angle_gamma   90.00
#
_symmetry.space_group_name_H-M   'P 1'
#
loop_
_entity.id
_entity.type
_entity.pdbx_description
1 polymer ?
#
loop_
_entity_poly.entity_id
_entity_poly.type
_entity_poly.pdbx_seq_one_letter_code
_entity_poly.pdbx_strand_id
1 'polypeptide(L)'
;MDLLMRDICKQQWAANIINKANKVVNFFRLHRWPRSQLRTQLLQFLELKCTCLLRPAQTRFGTHYVMLQRLVVCAKAITRIVNGLAWENMVWRKDIREKAFFVEENVLDKTFWTEVKKLAALMKGPYNVLREVDKDVHCLSRIYDMAYQLSVFVRAPPFTEEERDEILSAVANRTDMLLSPIHVVVWLLDPMLMDIAVFSKVELMAQFESVVE
;
A
#
# COMPACT_ATOMS: atom_id res chain seq x y z
N MET A 1 -4.03 5.42 -11.66
CA MET A 1 -3.72 5.15 -10.24
C MET A 1 -3.26 3.73 -9.96
N ASP A 2 -3.89 2.67 -10.50
CA ASP A 2 -3.37 1.30 -10.32
C ASP A 2 -1.96 1.15 -10.91
N LEU A 3 -1.74 1.75 -12.08
CA LEU A 3 -0.45 1.79 -12.73
C LEU A 3 0.65 2.42 -11.86
N LEU A 4 0.33 3.46 -11.08
CA LEU A 4 1.28 4.06 -10.13
C LEU A 4 1.68 3.06 -9.05
N MET A 5 0.72 2.35 -8.45
CA MET A 5 1.03 1.31 -7.48
C MET A 5 1.85 0.18 -8.10
N ARG A 6 1.59 -0.18 -9.36
CA ARG A 6 2.39 -1.16 -10.08
C ARG A 6 3.83 -0.67 -10.28
N ASP A 7 4.04 0.60 -10.61
CA ASP A 7 5.37 1.16 -10.80
C ASP A 7 6.15 1.22 -9.48
N ILE A 8 5.51 1.60 -8.37
CA ILE A 8 6.10 1.48 -7.02
C ILE A 8 6.51 0.03 -6.75
N CYS A 9 5.66 -0.95 -7.07
CA CYS A 9 5.97 -2.37 -6.86
C CYS A 9 7.10 -2.91 -7.76
N LYS A 10 7.42 -2.24 -8.87
CA LYS A 10 8.52 -2.62 -9.76
C LYS A 10 9.88 -2.14 -9.28
N GLN A 11 9.92 -1.14 -8.39
CA GLN A 11 11.18 -0.67 -7.83
C GLN A 11 11.89 -1.80 -7.09
N GLN A 12 13.20 -1.93 -7.26
CA GLN A 12 13.94 -3.10 -6.79
C GLN A 12 13.85 -3.28 -5.27
N TRP A 13 13.93 -2.17 -4.52
CA TRP A 13 13.78 -2.17 -3.06
C TRP A 13 12.37 -2.62 -2.64
N ALA A 14 11.33 -2.11 -3.29
CA ALA A 14 9.93 -2.46 -3.00
C ALA A 14 9.62 -3.91 -3.35
N ALA A 15 10.10 -4.39 -4.51
CA ALA A 15 9.94 -5.76 -4.97
C ALA A 15 10.55 -6.76 -3.99
N ASN A 16 11.73 -6.44 -3.43
CA ASN A 16 12.39 -7.25 -2.41
C ASN A 16 11.55 -7.35 -1.13
N ILE A 17 11.03 -6.22 -0.63
CA ILE A 17 10.16 -6.17 0.55
C ILE A 17 8.90 -7.01 0.31
N ILE A 18 8.26 -6.82 -0.86
CA ILE A 18 7.05 -7.55 -1.25
C ILE A 18 7.33 -9.05 -1.31
N ASN A 19 8.45 -9.48 -1.89
CA ASN A 19 8.79 -10.91 -2.00
C ASN A 19 9.00 -11.55 -0.61
N LYS A 20 9.77 -10.89 0.27
CA LYS A 20 9.97 -11.35 1.66
C LYS A 20 8.63 -11.45 2.40
N ALA A 21 7.82 -10.39 2.37
CA ALA A 21 6.49 -10.36 2.98
C ALA A 21 5.57 -11.46 2.42
N ASN A 22 5.61 -11.68 1.10
CA ASN A 22 4.82 -12.68 0.40
C ASN A 22 5.17 -14.11 0.85
N LYS A 23 6.45 -14.40 1.07
CA LYS A 23 6.92 -15.69 1.61
C LYS A 23 6.44 -15.90 3.04
N VAL A 24 6.54 -14.89 3.91
CA VAL A 24 6.00 -14.93 5.29
C VAL A 24 4.50 -15.19 5.28
N VAL A 25 3.74 -14.40 4.51
CA VAL A 25 2.28 -14.57 4.39
C VAL A 25 1.92 -15.95 3.87
N ASN A 26 2.61 -16.45 2.84
CA ASN A 26 2.34 -17.78 2.30
C ASN A 26 2.63 -18.89 3.31
N PHE A 27 3.70 -18.77 4.09
CA PHE A 27 4.04 -19.75 5.11
C PHE A 27 2.90 -19.92 6.13
N PHE A 28 2.41 -18.81 6.69
CA PHE A 28 1.30 -18.81 7.64
C PHE A 28 -0.05 -19.20 7.03
N ARG A 29 -0.22 -19.08 5.71
CA ARG A 29 -1.46 -19.48 5.03
C ARG A 29 -1.50 -20.95 4.63
N LEU A 30 -0.38 -21.48 4.13
CA LEU A 30 -0.31 -22.80 3.49
C LEU A 30 -0.04 -23.92 4.50
N HIS A 31 0.67 -23.64 5.59
CA HIS A 31 1.03 -24.67 6.56
C HIS A 31 0.02 -24.74 7.71
N ARG A 32 -0.49 -25.95 7.99
CA ARG A 32 -1.57 -26.19 8.98
C ARG A 32 -1.22 -25.67 10.37
N TRP A 33 -0.01 -25.95 10.86
CA TRP A 33 0.40 -25.59 12.22
C TRP A 33 0.56 -24.06 12.39
N PRO A 34 1.36 -23.33 11.57
CA PRO A 34 1.44 -21.87 11.66
C PRO A 34 0.08 -21.17 11.53
N ARG A 35 -0.75 -21.65 10.60
CA ARG A 35 -2.12 -21.13 10.40
C ARG A 35 -2.98 -21.31 11.64
N SER A 36 -2.94 -22.48 12.26
CA SER A 36 -3.69 -22.78 13.49
C SER A 36 -3.24 -21.87 14.62
N GLN A 37 -1.92 -21.76 14.82
CA GLN A 37 -1.36 -20.94 15.87
C GLN A 37 -1.70 -19.46 15.68
N LEU A 38 -1.67 -18.96 14.44
CA LEU A 38 -2.08 -17.60 14.12
C LEU A 38 -3.57 -17.36 14.43
N ARG A 39 -4.46 -18.30 14.12
CA ARG A 39 -5.88 -18.17 14.49
C ARG A 39 -6.06 -18.10 16.00
N THR A 40 -5.39 -18.97 16.75
CA THR A 40 -5.43 -18.98 18.22
C THR A 40 -4.91 -17.68 18.81
N GLN A 41 -3.79 -17.16 18.32
CA GLN A 41 -3.23 -15.89 18.77
C GLN A 41 -4.15 -14.71 18.43
N LEU A 42 -4.73 -14.69 17.22
CA LEU A 42 -5.65 -13.62 16.82
C LEU A 42 -6.94 -13.60 17.65
N LEU A 43 -7.43 -14.74 18.15
CA LEU A 43 -8.56 -14.78 19.08
C LEU A 43 -8.28 -14.06 20.41
N GLN A 44 -7.01 -13.93 20.79
CA GLN A 44 -6.61 -13.19 22.00
C GLN A 44 -6.61 -11.67 21.77
N PHE A 45 -6.60 -11.23 20.51
CA PHE A 45 -6.70 -9.82 20.13
C PHE A 45 -8.14 -9.53 19.68
N LEU A 46 -9.00 -9.12 20.61
CA LEU A 46 -10.43 -8.84 20.38
C LEU A 46 -10.68 -7.83 19.23
N GLU A 47 -9.71 -6.98 18.94
CA GLU A 47 -9.75 -5.98 17.86
C GLU A 47 -9.42 -6.56 16.47
N LEU A 48 -8.86 -7.77 16.39
CA LEU A 48 -8.37 -8.38 15.16
C LEU A 48 -9.26 -9.53 14.69
N LYS A 49 -9.81 -9.43 13.48
CA LYS A 49 -10.62 -10.51 12.88
C LYS A 49 -9.75 -11.73 12.51
N CYS A 50 -10.23 -12.95 12.77
CA CYS A 50 -9.57 -14.22 12.37
C CYS A 50 -9.35 -14.41 10.85
N THR A 51 -9.73 -13.44 10.02
CA THR A 51 -9.51 -13.39 8.56
C THR A 51 -8.22 -12.68 8.17
N CYS A 52 -7.41 -12.22 9.12
CA CYS A 52 -6.14 -11.58 8.81
C CYS A 52 -5.22 -12.55 8.03
N LEU A 53 -4.56 -12.03 6.99
CA LEU A 53 -3.82 -12.75 5.93
C LEU A 53 -4.64 -13.49 4.87
N LEU A 54 -5.97 -13.37 4.79
CA LEU A 54 -6.64 -13.72 3.53
C LEU A 54 -6.07 -12.85 2.40
N ARG A 55 -5.92 -13.39 1.19
CA ARG A 55 -5.63 -12.56 0.02
C ARG A 55 -6.94 -12.02 -0.54
N PRO A 56 -6.98 -10.76 -1.02
CA PRO A 56 -7.99 -10.36 -1.99
C PRO A 56 -7.92 -11.28 -3.21
N ALA A 57 -9.02 -11.39 -3.96
CA ALA A 57 -8.98 -12.01 -5.29
C ALA A 57 -7.90 -11.32 -6.14
N GLN A 58 -7.12 -12.09 -6.91
CA GLN A 58 -6.00 -11.59 -7.72
C GLN A 58 -6.41 -10.53 -8.76
N THR A 59 -7.70 -10.44 -9.07
CA THR A 59 -8.29 -9.58 -10.08
C THR A 59 -8.52 -8.13 -9.64
N ARG A 60 -8.06 -7.73 -8.44
CA ARG A 60 -8.27 -6.38 -7.90
C ARG A 60 -6.97 -5.62 -7.70
N PHE A 61 -7.01 -4.33 -8.01
CA PHE A 61 -5.94 -3.37 -7.76
C PHE A 61 -5.54 -3.35 -6.28
N GLY A 62 -4.26 -3.09 -5.99
CA GLY A 62 -3.78 -2.97 -4.61
C GLY A 62 -3.64 -4.27 -3.82
N THR A 63 -3.58 -5.43 -4.48
CA THR A 63 -3.34 -6.73 -3.81
C THR A 63 -2.08 -6.74 -2.94
N HIS A 64 -0.98 -6.16 -3.41
CA HIS A 64 0.26 -6.02 -2.64
C HIS A 64 0.06 -5.14 -1.41
N TYR A 65 -0.58 -3.98 -1.54
CA TYR A 65 -0.89 -3.10 -0.42
C TYR A 65 -1.75 -3.81 0.63
N VAL A 66 -2.86 -4.43 0.23
CA VAL A 66 -3.77 -5.10 1.17
C VAL A 66 -3.08 -6.28 1.87
N MET A 67 -2.19 -7.00 1.17
CA MET A 67 -1.36 -8.03 1.78
C MET A 67 -0.43 -7.44 2.84
N LEU A 68 0.31 -6.39 2.52
CA LEU A 68 1.23 -5.72 3.44
C LEU A 68 0.49 -5.14 4.64
N GLN A 69 -0.63 -4.45 4.43
CA GLN A 69 -1.48 -3.92 5.49
C GLN A 69 -1.95 -5.01 6.45
N ARG A 70 -2.44 -6.15 5.94
CA ARG A 70 -2.85 -7.29 6.75
C ARG A 70 -1.68 -7.92 7.50
N LEU A 71 -0.50 -7.97 6.89
CA LEU A 71 0.72 -8.46 7.52
C LEU A 71 1.14 -7.56 8.69
N VAL A 72 1.12 -6.23 8.51
CA VAL A 72 1.41 -5.25 9.58
C VAL A 72 0.46 -5.42 10.76
N VAL A 73 -0.84 -5.62 10.48
CA VAL A 73 -1.87 -5.88 11.51
C VAL A 73 -1.55 -7.15 12.31
N CYS A 74 -1.04 -8.20 11.65
CA CYS A 74 -0.65 -9.45 12.30
C CYS A 74 0.75 -9.44 12.93
N ALA A 75 1.53 -8.37 12.79
CA ALA A 75 2.96 -8.38 13.13
C ALA A 75 3.23 -8.89 14.55
N LYS A 76 2.55 -8.34 15.55
CA LYS A 76 2.70 -8.74 16.96
C LYS A 76 2.37 -10.21 17.19
N ALA A 77 1.28 -10.70 16.60
CA ALA A 77 0.87 -12.09 16.72
C ALA A 77 1.90 -13.02 16.06
N ILE A 78 2.34 -12.71 14.84
CA ILE A 78 3.34 -13.51 14.11
C ILE A 78 4.67 -13.54 14.87
N THR A 79 5.17 -12.40 15.34
CA THR A 79 6.40 -12.33 16.13
C THR A 79 6.30 -13.14 17.43
N ARG A 80 5.15 -13.13 18.11
CA ARG A 80 4.93 -13.96 19.31
C ARG A 80 4.93 -15.46 19.02
N ILE A 81 4.43 -15.86 17.84
CA ILE A 81 4.43 -17.26 17.42
C ILE A 81 5.84 -17.74 17.17
N VAL A 82 6.61 -16.98 16.40
CA VAL A 82 7.99 -17.33 16.03
C VAL A 82 8.90 -17.33 17.26
N ASN A 83 8.73 -16.39 18.19
CA ASN A 83 9.46 -16.38 19.48
C ASN A 83 8.96 -17.40 20.51
N GLY A 84 7.92 -18.18 20.21
CA GLY A 84 7.32 -19.09 21.17
C GLY A 84 8.03 -20.44 21.25
N LEU A 85 8.07 -21.05 22.44
CA LEU A 85 8.61 -22.41 22.65
C LEU A 85 8.00 -23.47 21.70
N ALA A 86 6.74 -23.27 21.28
CA ALA A 86 6.07 -24.18 20.37
C ALA A 86 6.65 -24.14 18.94
N TRP A 87 7.23 -23.00 18.53
CA TRP A 87 7.96 -22.86 17.27
C TRP A 87 9.33 -23.52 17.36
N GLU A 88 10.07 -23.26 18.44
CA GLU A 88 11.41 -23.82 18.69
C GLU A 88 11.39 -25.35 18.74
N ASN A 89 10.39 -25.93 19.42
CA ASN A 89 10.23 -27.38 19.52
C ASN A 89 9.60 -28.02 18.27
N MET A 90 9.27 -27.24 17.23
CA MET A 90 8.59 -27.75 16.05
C MET A 90 9.53 -28.58 15.17
N VAL A 91 9.21 -29.86 15.00
CA VAL A 91 9.94 -30.74 14.06
C VAL A 91 9.46 -30.49 12.64
N TRP A 92 10.09 -29.53 11.96
CA TRP A 92 9.79 -29.21 10.56
C TRP A 92 10.19 -30.36 9.62
N ARG A 93 9.28 -30.73 8.72
CA ARG A 93 9.61 -31.59 7.57
C ARG A 93 10.69 -30.94 6.71
N LYS A 94 11.52 -31.75 6.06
CA LYS A 94 12.66 -31.28 5.26
C LYS A 94 12.25 -30.22 4.21
N ASP A 95 11.11 -30.39 3.56
CA ASP A 95 10.55 -29.49 2.53
C ASP A 95 10.02 -28.15 3.06
N ILE A 96 9.82 -28.04 4.38
CA ILE A 96 9.26 -26.85 5.05
C ILE A 96 10.35 -26.14 5.87
N ARG A 97 11.37 -26.87 6.33
CA ARG A 97 12.40 -26.38 7.25
C ARG A 97 13.09 -25.11 6.74
N GLU A 98 13.53 -25.08 5.48
CA GLU A 98 14.17 -23.89 4.89
C GLU A 98 13.24 -22.68 4.87
N LYS A 99 11.95 -22.91 4.58
CA LYS A 99 10.94 -21.84 4.59
C LYS A 99 10.68 -21.34 6.01
N ALA A 100 10.67 -22.24 7.00
CA ALA A 100 10.52 -21.87 8.40
C ALA A 100 11.70 -21.02 8.87
N PHE A 101 12.93 -21.43 8.56
CA PHE A 101 14.14 -20.65 8.87
C PHE A 101 14.13 -19.26 8.23
N PHE A 102 13.79 -19.18 6.94
CA PHE A 102 13.63 -17.90 6.25
C PHE A 102 12.60 -17.00 6.94
N VAL A 103 11.45 -17.56 7.34
CA VAL A 103 10.40 -16.80 8.02
C VAL A 103 10.87 -16.34 9.40
N GLU A 104 11.54 -17.21 10.15
CA GLU A 104 12.08 -16.88 11.46
C GLU A 104 13.07 -15.72 11.39
N GLU A 105 14.08 -15.82 10.52
CA GLU A 105 15.08 -14.78 10.31
C GLU A 105 14.42 -13.43 9.98
N ASN A 106 13.47 -13.39 9.04
CA ASN A 106 12.80 -12.15 8.64
C ASN A 106 11.83 -11.64 9.71
N VAL A 107 11.11 -12.51 10.43
CA VAL A 107 10.14 -12.09 11.46
C VAL A 107 10.84 -11.56 12.71
N LEU A 108 12.02 -12.07 13.04
CA LEU A 108 12.82 -11.61 14.17
C LEU A 108 13.66 -10.37 13.85
N ASP A 109 13.94 -10.14 12.56
CA ASP A 109 14.56 -8.92 12.08
C ASP A 109 13.63 -7.70 12.23
N LYS A 110 14.08 -6.71 13.00
CA LYS A 110 13.36 -5.44 13.18
C LYS A 110 13.29 -4.63 11.89
N THR A 111 14.32 -4.71 11.04
CA THR A 111 14.40 -3.93 9.81
C THR A 111 13.34 -4.38 8.81
N PHE A 112 13.09 -5.69 8.69
CA PHE A 112 11.97 -6.24 7.91
C PHE A 112 10.63 -5.57 8.26
N TRP A 113 10.28 -5.46 9.54
CA TRP A 113 9.01 -4.83 9.93
C TRP A 113 8.96 -3.33 9.66
N THR A 114 10.09 -2.63 9.81
CA THR A 114 10.20 -1.21 9.48
C THR A 114 9.97 -0.98 8.00
N GLU A 115 10.63 -1.77 7.14
CA GLU A 115 10.50 -1.67 5.68
C GLU A 115 9.09 -2.04 5.19
N VAL A 116 8.49 -3.09 5.73
CA VAL A 116 7.10 -3.47 5.42
C VAL A 116 6.13 -2.34 5.80
N LYS A 117 6.31 -1.70 6.97
CA LYS A 117 5.47 -0.56 7.40
C LYS A 117 5.70 0.68 6.53
N LYS A 118 6.95 0.98 6.18
CA LYS A 118 7.34 2.08 5.29
C LYS A 118 6.66 1.94 3.93
N LEU A 119 6.77 0.77 3.29
CA LEU A 119 6.12 0.51 2.01
C LEU A 119 4.59 0.53 2.11
N ALA A 120 4.01 -0.05 3.17
CA ALA A 120 2.56 0.01 3.38
C ALA A 120 2.06 1.45 3.57
N ALA A 121 2.81 2.30 4.27
CA ALA A 121 2.46 3.71 4.46
C ALA A 121 2.47 4.47 3.12
N LEU A 122 3.49 4.27 2.29
CA LEU A 122 3.56 4.86 0.95
C LEU A 122 2.38 4.44 0.07
N MET A 123 2.10 3.14 0.01
CA MET A 123 1.04 2.62 -0.87
C MET A 123 -0.37 2.98 -0.38
N LYS A 124 -0.54 3.39 0.88
CA LYS A 124 -1.84 3.76 1.47
C LYS A 124 -2.49 4.95 0.75
N GLY A 125 -1.72 5.97 0.42
CA GLY A 125 -2.23 7.17 -0.27
C GLY A 125 -2.81 6.85 -1.65
N PRO A 126 -2.01 6.31 -2.59
CA PRO A 126 -2.49 5.89 -3.90
C PRO A 126 -3.63 4.86 -3.84
N TYR A 127 -3.61 3.94 -2.87
CA TYR A 127 -4.70 3.00 -2.66
C TYR A 127 -6.00 3.69 -2.23
N ASN A 128 -5.94 4.66 -1.33
CA ASN A 128 -7.13 5.41 -0.91
C ASN A 128 -7.72 6.21 -2.06
N VAL A 129 -6.89 6.86 -2.88
CA VAL A 129 -7.35 7.54 -4.10
C VAL A 129 -8.09 6.57 -5.03
N LEU A 130 -7.52 5.38 -5.28
CA LEU A 130 -8.20 4.34 -6.05
C LEU A 130 -9.56 3.98 -5.48
N ARG A 131 -9.64 3.80 -4.15
CA ARG A 131 -10.89 3.44 -3.48
C ARG A 131 -11.93 4.54 -3.51
N GLU A 132 -11.54 5.81 -3.63
CA GLU A 132 -12.48 6.91 -3.83
C GLU A 132 -13.00 6.94 -5.27
N VAL A 133 -12.13 6.75 -6.27
CA VAL A 133 -12.52 6.72 -7.70
C VAL A 133 -13.37 5.48 -8.05
N ASP A 134 -13.18 4.37 -7.34
CA ASP A 134 -13.98 3.15 -7.47
C ASP A 134 -15.42 3.27 -6.94
N LYS A 135 -15.78 4.37 -6.25
CA LYS A 135 -17.15 4.56 -5.74
C LYS A 135 -18.07 4.95 -6.89
N ASP A 136 -19.33 4.51 -6.82
CA ASP A 136 -20.40 4.91 -7.74
C ASP A 136 -20.89 6.35 -7.47
N VAL A 137 -19.95 7.29 -7.32
CA VAL A 137 -20.19 8.71 -7.05
C VAL A 137 -19.41 9.52 -8.07
N HIS A 138 -19.99 10.61 -8.57
CA HIS A 138 -19.28 11.55 -9.44
C HIS A 138 -18.03 12.09 -8.73
N CYS A 139 -16.86 11.62 -9.14
CA CYS A 139 -15.57 11.97 -8.53
C CYS A 139 -14.68 12.81 -9.47
N LEU A 140 -15.19 13.20 -10.65
CA LEU A 140 -14.40 13.86 -11.70
C LEU A 140 -13.74 15.15 -11.22
N SER A 141 -14.46 15.97 -10.45
CA SER A 141 -13.90 17.18 -9.82
C SER A 141 -12.79 16.84 -8.82
N ARG A 142 -12.94 15.76 -8.06
CA ARG A 142 -11.99 15.38 -7.00
C ARG A 142 -10.72 14.72 -7.54
N ILE A 143 -10.68 14.29 -8.79
CA ILE A 143 -9.49 13.65 -9.40
C ILE A 143 -8.29 14.59 -9.38
N TYR A 144 -8.50 15.89 -9.61
CA TYR A 144 -7.43 16.89 -9.58
C TYR A 144 -6.77 16.96 -8.19
N ASP A 145 -7.55 17.16 -7.13
CA ASP A 145 -7.05 17.17 -5.75
C ASP A 145 -6.36 15.85 -5.39
N MET A 146 -6.98 14.73 -5.76
CA MET A 146 -6.43 13.41 -5.48
C MET A 146 -5.07 13.19 -6.14
N ALA A 147 -4.89 13.65 -7.37
CA ALA A 147 -3.60 13.59 -8.07
C ALA A 147 -2.55 14.48 -7.41
N TYR A 148 -2.94 15.69 -6.98
CA TYR A 148 -2.04 16.61 -6.26
C TYR A 148 -1.56 16.02 -4.92
N GLN A 149 -2.47 15.38 -4.17
CA GLN A 149 -2.17 14.74 -2.89
C GLN A 149 -1.17 13.58 -3.01
N LEU A 150 -0.94 13.02 -4.21
CA LEU A 150 0.04 11.94 -4.40
C LEU A 150 1.45 12.36 -4.04
N SER A 151 1.85 13.56 -4.44
CA SER A 151 3.17 14.11 -4.12
C SER A 151 3.38 14.27 -2.60
N VAL A 152 2.30 14.58 -1.87
CA VAL A 152 2.31 14.72 -0.41
C VAL A 152 2.51 13.37 0.28
N PHE A 153 1.85 12.31 -0.21
CA PHE A 153 2.00 10.96 0.35
C PHE A 153 3.42 10.40 0.22
N VAL A 154 4.16 10.80 -0.81
CA VAL A 154 5.55 10.38 -1.02
C VAL A 154 6.51 11.06 -0.04
N ARG A 155 6.21 12.29 0.37
CA ARG A 155 7.06 13.08 1.28
C ARG A 155 6.94 12.69 2.75
N ALA A 156 5.92 11.91 3.12
CA ALA A 156 5.65 11.58 4.52
C ALA A 156 6.55 10.47 5.12
N PRO A 157 6.88 9.36 4.41
CA PRO A 157 7.73 8.31 4.98
C PRO A 157 9.23 8.62 4.87
N PRO A 158 10.08 8.03 5.73
CA PRO A 158 11.53 8.22 5.69
C PRO A 158 12.15 7.41 4.54
N PHE A 159 12.05 7.93 3.33
CA PHE A 159 12.77 7.46 2.14
C PHE A 159 14.14 8.10 2.04
N THR A 160 15.09 7.40 1.40
CA THR A 160 16.32 8.07 0.93
C THR A 160 15.95 9.08 -0.16
N GLU A 161 16.85 10.03 -0.45
CA GLU A 161 16.59 11.01 -1.51
C GLU A 161 16.41 10.32 -2.86
N GLU A 162 17.17 9.26 -3.15
CA GLU A 162 17.06 8.48 -4.39
C GLU A 162 15.70 7.77 -4.50
N GLU A 163 15.27 7.08 -3.44
CA GLU A 163 13.95 6.42 -3.41
C GLU A 163 12.83 7.45 -3.60
N ARG A 164 12.97 8.64 -2.99
CA ARG A 164 11.97 9.71 -3.08
C ARG A 164 11.88 10.24 -4.51
N ASP A 165 13.01 10.50 -5.16
CA ASP A 165 13.06 11.02 -6.53
C ASP A 165 12.48 10.02 -7.53
N GLU A 166 12.80 8.73 -7.39
CA GLU A 166 12.21 7.66 -8.20
C GLU A 166 10.68 7.63 -8.10
N ILE A 167 10.15 7.70 -6.87
CA ILE A 167 8.70 7.68 -6.64
C ILE A 167 8.05 8.98 -7.14
N LEU A 168 8.66 10.15 -6.89
CA LEU A 168 8.14 11.43 -7.35
C LEU A 168 8.10 11.50 -8.88
N SER A 169 9.12 10.97 -9.57
CA SER A 169 9.11 10.84 -11.02
C SER A 169 7.99 9.94 -11.51
N ALA A 170 7.77 8.79 -10.86
CA ALA A 170 6.65 7.90 -11.17
C ALA A 170 5.29 8.58 -10.92
N VAL A 171 5.15 9.38 -9.86
CA VAL A 171 3.95 10.17 -9.58
C VAL A 171 3.73 11.21 -10.67
N ALA A 172 4.74 12.03 -11.00
CA ALA A 172 4.64 13.07 -12.02
C ALA A 172 4.22 12.48 -13.38
N ASN A 173 4.92 11.46 -13.86
CA ASN A 173 4.59 10.78 -15.12
C ASN A 173 3.16 10.24 -15.14
N ARG A 174 2.67 9.72 -14.01
CA ARG A 174 1.30 9.18 -13.92
C ARG A 174 0.24 10.27 -13.76
N THR A 175 0.56 11.37 -13.11
CA THR A 175 -0.31 12.54 -12.99
C THR A 175 -0.49 13.21 -14.35
N ASP A 176 0.58 13.38 -15.13
CA ASP A 176 0.52 13.95 -16.49
C ASP A 176 -0.31 13.09 -17.45
N MET A 177 -0.25 11.75 -17.30
CA MET A 177 -1.09 10.84 -18.08
C MET A 177 -2.55 10.82 -17.64
N LEU A 178 -2.84 11.17 -16.37
CA LEU A 178 -4.17 11.07 -15.78
C LEU A 178 -4.95 12.36 -15.93
N LEU A 179 -4.30 13.50 -15.67
CA LEU A 179 -4.93 14.80 -15.69
C LEU A 179 -5.03 15.32 -17.12
N SER A 180 -6.17 15.93 -17.38
CA SER A 180 -6.43 16.68 -18.60
C SER A 180 -7.07 18.00 -18.20
N PRO A 181 -7.06 19.01 -19.08
CA PRO A 181 -7.67 20.30 -18.78
C PRO A 181 -9.14 20.20 -18.32
N ILE A 182 -9.90 19.20 -18.77
CA ILE A 182 -11.26 18.91 -18.30
C ILE A 182 -11.32 18.67 -16.78
N HIS A 183 -10.34 17.97 -16.22
CA HIS A 183 -10.29 17.72 -14.77
C HIS A 183 -10.10 19.02 -13.97
N VAL A 184 -9.36 19.99 -14.52
CA VAL A 184 -9.20 21.31 -13.91
C VAL A 184 -10.48 22.12 -14.00
N VAL A 185 -11.13 22.14 -15.18
CA VAL A 185 -12.41 22.83 -15.37
C VAL A 185 -13.48 22.27 -14.44
N VAL A 186 -13.62 20.95 -14.36
CA VAL A 186 -14.63 20.32 -13.50
C VAL A 186 -14.33 20.54 -12.02
N TRP A 187 -13.06 20.59 -11.61
CA TRP A 187 -12.66 20.96 -10.25
C TRP A 187 -12.97 22.43 -9.95
N LEU A 188 -12.69 23.36 -10.87
CA LEU A 188 -13.01 24.79 -10.75
C LEU A 188 -14.52 25.05 -10.62
N LEU A 189 -15.33 24.27 -11.31
CA LEU A 189 -16.78 24.41 -11.33
C LEU A 189 -17.48 23.67 -10.18
N ASP A 190 -16.76 22.93 -9.34
CA ASP A 190 -17.34 22.21 -8.20
C ASP A 190 -17.63 23.18 -7.04
N PRO A 191 -18.90 23.44 -6.68
CA PRO A 191 -19.24 24.37 -5.61
C PRO A 191 -18.75 23.95 -4.23
N MET A 192 -18.42 22.67 -4.03
CA MET A 192 -17.84 22.19 -2.77
C MET A 192 -16.33 22.42 -2.66
N LEU A 193 -15.65 22.70 -3.79
CA LEU A 193 -14.20 22.91 -3.87
C LEU A 193 -13.84 24.36 -4.25
N MET A 194 -14.82 25.16 -4.67
CA MET A 194 -14.66 26.59 -4.93
C MET A 194 -14.23 27.35 -3.66
N ASP A 195 -12.96 27.76 -3.65
CA ASP A 195 -12.45 28.86 -2.83
C ASP A 195 -12.15 30.05 -3.76
N ILE A 196 -12.51 31.27 -3.35
CA ILE A 196 -12.31 32.50 -4.16
C ILE A 196 -10.84 32.68 -4.54
N ALA A 197 -9.91 32.18 -3.71
CA ALA A 197 -8.48 32.23 -3.98
C ALA A 197 -8.03 31.38 -5.20
N VAL A 198 -8.89 30.48 -5.68
CA VAL A 198 -8.56 29.56 -6.78
C VAL A 198 -8.40 30.29 -8.11
N PHE A 199 -9.25 31.27 -8.40
CA PHE A 199 -9.17 32.09 -9.62
C PHE A 199 -7.94 33.01 -9.67
N SER A 200 -7.21 33.15 -8.56
CA SER A 200 -5.94 33.88 -8.52
C SER A 200 -4.74 33.04 -8.97
N LYS A 201 -4.91 31.73 -9.21
CA LYS A 201 -3.83 30.84 -9.65
C LYS A 201 -3.71 30.84 -11.18
N VAL A 202 -2.70 31.56 -11.69
CA VAL A 202 -2.44 31.76 -13.12
C VAL A 202 -2.37 30.44 -13.91
N GLU A 203 -1.69 29.42 -13.39
CA GLU A 203 -1.57 28.11 -14.06
C GLU A 203 -2.92 27.39 -14.23
N LEU A 204 -3.84 27.52 -13.27
CA LEU A 204 -5.16 26.90 -13.33
C LEU A 204 -6.06 27.64 -14.32
N MET A 205 -5.97 28.96 -14.36
CA MET A 205 -6.73 29.78 -15.30
C MET A 205 -6.28 29.57 -16.75
N ALA A 206 -4.97 29.43 -17.00
CA ALA A 206 -4.47 29.09 -18.33
C ALA A 206 -4.99 27.72 -18.82
N GLN A 207 -5.08 26.72 -17.93
CA GLN A 207 -5.66 25.42 -18.27
C GLN A 207 -7.18 25.51 -18.50
N PHE A 208 -7.89 26.34 -17.75
CA PHE A 208 -9.31 26.59 -17.97
C PHE A 208 -9.58 27.26 -19.33
N GLU A 209 -8.84 28.31 -19.66
CA GLU A 209 -8.94 29.03 -20.93
C GLU A 209 -8.69 28.09 -22.12
N SER A 210 -7.70 27.18 -22.01
CA SER A 210 -7.39 26.20 -23.07
C SER A 210 -8.50 25.21 -23.43
N VAL A 211 -9.56 25.13 -22.61
CA VAL A 211 -10.74 24.27 -22.85
C VAL A 211 -11.94 25.05 -23.37
N VAL A 212 -12.01 26.33 -23.01
CA VAL A 212 -13.16 27.19 -23.30
C VAL A 212 -12.99 27.93 -24.64
N GLU A 213 -11.75 28.22 -25.03
CA GLU A 213 -11.39 28.74 -26.36
C GLU A 213 -11.29 27.63 -27.43
#